data_AF-A0A972CEN6-F1
#
_entry.id   AF-A0A972CEN6-F1
#
_cell.length_a   1.000
_cell.length_b   1.000
_cell.length_c   1.000
_cell.angle_alpha   90.00
_cell.angle_beta   90.00
_cell.angle_gamma   90.00
#
_symmetry.space_group_name_H-M   'P 1'
#
loop_
_entity.id
_entity.type
_entity.pdbx_description
1 polymer ?
#
loop_
_entity_poly.entity_id
_entity_poly.type
_entity_poly.pdbx_seq_one_letter_code
_entity_poly.pdbx_strand_id
1 'polypeptide(L)' 'MDEINKLSFEEALKGLEDTSEALKSDKITLEDALQNFECGMKYYKRCKEILDEAKQKVLVYDRNKGELQDFSS' A
#
# COMPACT_ATOMS: atom_id res chain seq x y z
N MET A 1 7.31 9.09 -15.45
CA MET A 1 7.48 8.74 -14.03
C MET A 1 6.08 8.66 -13.44
N ASP A 2 5.62 7.49 -12.98
CA ASP A 2 4.29 7.37 -12.35
C ASP A 2 4.21 8.29 -11.11
N GLU A 3 3.34 9.31 -11.14
CA GLU A 3 3.12 10.25 -10.03
C GLU A 3 2.69 9.53 -8.74
N ILE A 4 2.09 8.34 -8.86
CA ILE A 4 1.69 7.48 -7.73
C ILE A 4 2.86 7.11 -6.81
N ASN A 5 4.08 6.99 -7.34
CA ASN A 5 5.24 6.59 -6.54
C ASN A 5 5.72 7.68 -5.57
N LYS A 6 5.26 8.93 -5.74
CA LYS A 6 5.60 10.06 -4.86
C LYS A 6 4.58 10.26 -3.74
N LEU A 7 3.45 9.58 -3.78
CA LEU A 7 2.38 9.73 -2.80
C LEU A 7 2.84 9.27 -1.41
N SER A 8 2.32 9.96 -0.40
CA SER A 8 2.32 9.50 1.00
C SER A 8 1.47 8.23 1.16
N PHE A 9 1.56 7.60 2.33
CA PHE A 9 0.76 6.41 2.62
C PHE A 9 -0.72 6.72 2.60
N GLU A 10 -1.12 7.83 3.22
CA GLU A 10 -2.51 8.26 3.33
C GLU A 10 -3.09 8.60 1.95
N GLU A 11 -2.33 9.26 1.08
CA GLU A 11 -2.76 9.57 -0.29
C GLU A 11 -2.90 8.30 -1.15
N ALA A 12 -1.93 7.38 -1.05
CA ALA A 12 -1.98 6.13 -1.79
C ALA A 12 -3.13 5.23 -1.29
N LEU A 13 -3.36 5.19 0.02
CA LEU A 13 -4.46 4.44 0.63
C LEU A 13 -5.81 5.01 0.20
N LYS A 14 -5.96 6.34 0.19
CA LYS A 14 -7.17 6.99 -0.30
C LYS A 14 -7.44 6.66 -1.76
N GLY A 15 -6.41 6.69 -2.62
CA GLY A 15 -6.55 6.28 -4.01
C GLY A 15 -6.98 4.81 -4.15
N LEU A 16 -6.46 3.92 -3.30
CA LEU A 16 -6.89 2.51 -3.26
C LEU A 16 -8.35 2.37 -2.84
N GLU A 17 -8.78 3.08 -1.79
CA GLU A 17 -10.17 3.10 -1.32
C GLU A 17 -11.12 3.61 -2.40
N ASP A 18 -10.78 4.73 -3.06
CA ASP A 18 -11.57 5.32 -4.13
C ASP A 18 -11.73 4.34 -5.32
N THR A 19 -10.66 3.64 -5.71
CA THR A 19 -10.73 2.59 -6.75
C THR A 19 -11.56 1.39 -6.32
N SER A 20 -11.50 1.00 -5.03
CA SER A 20 -12.32 -0.08 -4.49
C SER A 20 -13.80 0.28 -4.47
N GLU A 21 -14.13 1.53 -4.13
CA GLU A 21 -15.49 2.05 -4.16
C GLU A 21 -16.03 2.05 -5.59
N ALA A 22 -15.23 2.52 -6.56
CA ALA A 22 -15.60 2.53 -7.98
C ALA A 22 -15.89 1.11 -8.51
N LEU A 23 -15.07 0.12 -8.12
CA LEU A 23 -15.25 -1.29 -8.51
C LEU A 23 -16.53 -1.93 -7.95
N LYS A 24 -17.10 -1.41 -6.86
CA LYS A 24 -18.36 -1.90 -6.27
C LYS A 24 -19.60 -1.33 -6.95
N SER A 25 -19.44 -0.39 -7.89
CA SER A 25 -20.57 0.23 -8.58
C SER A 25 -21.27 -0.76 -9.51
N ASP A 26 -22.58 -0.92 -9.36
CA ASP A 26 -23.42 -1.76 -10.22
C ASP A 26 -23.48 -1.29 -11.69
N LYS A 27 -22.95 -0.10 -11.98
CA LYS A 27 -22.95 0.52 -13.32
C LYS A 27 -21.59 0.48 -14.01
N ILE A 28 -20.59 -0.18 -13.42
CA ILE A 28 -19.25 -0.25 -13.99
C ILE A 28 -19.24 -1.16 -15.24
N THR A 29 -18.57 -0.70 -16.30
CA THR A 29 -18.34 -1.55 -17.48
C THR A 29 -17.17 -2.50 -17.22
N LEU A 30 -17.05 -3.58 -18.01
CA LEU A 30 -15.92 -4.51 -17.87
C LEU A 30 -14.58 -3.81 -18.12
N GLU A 31 -14.52 -2.90 -19.10
CA GLU A 31 -13.32 -2.14 -19.44
C GLU A 31 -12.93 -1.19 -18.31
N ASP A 32 -13.90 -0.47 -17.74
CA ASP A 32 -13.66 0.39 -16.58
C ASP A 32 -13.24 -0.42 -15.35
N ALA A 33 -13.78 -1.62 -15.16
CA ALA A 33 -13.40 -2.50 -14.05
C ALA A 33 -11.93 -2.95 -14.18
N LEU A 34 -11.48 -3.29 -15.40
CA LEU A 34 -10.09 -3.65 -15.66
C LEU A 34 -9.15 -2.46 -15.41
N GLN A 35 -9.51 -1.26 -15.88
CA GLN A 35 -8.72 -0.06 -15.62
C GLN A 35 -8.64 0.30 -14.14
N ASN A 36 -9.77 0.25 -13.41
CA ASN A 36 -9.80 0.51 -11.98
C ASN A 36 -8.99 -0.52 -11.20
N PHE A 37 -9.02 -1.79 -11.61
CA PHE A 37 -8.21 -2.83 -11.00
C PHE A 37 -6.70 -2.58 -11.19
N GLU A 38 -6.27 -2.23 -12.42
CA GLU A 38 -4.86 -1.89 -12.67
C GLU A 38 -4.40 -0.67 -11.87
N CYS A 39 -5.22 0.37 -11.79
CA CYS A 39 -4.94 1.54 -10.95
C CYS A 39 -4.89 1.18 -9.46
N GLY A 40 -5.86 0.41 -8.96
CA GLY A 40 -5.88 -0.08 -7.59
C GLY A 40 -4.64 -0.89 -7.24
N MET A 41 -4.17 -1.74 -8.16
CA MET A 41 -2.93 -2.49 -8.00
C MET A 41 -1.69 -1.59 -7.84
N LYS A 42 -1.65 -0.44 -8.54
CA LYS A 42 -0.57 0.54 -8.38
C LYS A 42 -0.62 1.20 -6.99
N TYR A 43 -1.79 1.61 -6.52
CA TYR A 43 -1.95 2.17 -5.18
C TYR A 43 -1.61 1.16 -4.08
N TYR A 44 -2.07 -0.08 -4.21
CA TYR A 44 -1.72 -1.17 -3.30
C TYR A 44 -0.20 -1.40 -3.24
N LYS A 45 0.47 -1.45 -4.40
CA LYS A 45 1.91 -1.61 -4.46
C LYS A 45 2.63 -0.49 -3.72
N ARG A 46 2.21 0.76 -3.92
CA ARG A 46 2.78 1.91 -3.21
C ARG A 46 2.58 1.82 -1.70
N CYS A 47 1.37 1.48 -1.24
CA CYS A 47 1.08 1.28 0.18
C CYS A 47 2.01 0.21 0.78
N LYS A 48 2.17 -0.91 0.07
CA LYS A 48 3.03 -2.02 0.49
C LYS A 48 4.49 -1.58 0.60
N GLU A 49 5.01 -0.86 -0.40
CA GLU A 49 6.38 -0.33 -0.38
C GLU A 49 6.63 0.55 0.84
N ILE A 50 5.74 1.49 1.15
CA ILE A 50 5.87 2.36 2.32
C ILE A 50 5.84 1.56 3.62
N LEU A 51 4.93 0.57 3.73
CA LEU A 51 4.85 -0.28 4.91
C LEU A 51 6.09 -1.16 5.07
N ASP A 52 6.65 -1.67 3.99
CA ASP A 52 7.85 -2.49 4.03
C ASP A 52 9.08 -1.64 4.41
N GLU A 53 9.19 -0.41 3.91
CA GLU A 53 10.19 0.58 4.37
C GLU A 53 10.02 0.95 5.84
N ALA A 54 8.79 1.10 6.32
CA ALA A 54 8.50 1.39 7.72
C ALA A 54 8.88 0.21 8.63
N LYS A 55 8.53 -1.03 8.24
CA LYS A 55 8.91 -2.26 8.97
C LYS A 55 10.42 -2.41 9.10
N GLN A 56 11.17 -2.14 8.02
CA GLN A 56 12.65 -2.18 8.03
C GLN A 56 13.26 -1.18 9.04
N LYS A 57 12.54 -0.13 9.41
CA LYS A 57 13.00 0.85 10.41
C LYS A 57 12.62 0.48 11.85
N VAL A 58 11.70 -0.47 12.04
CA VAL A 58 11.26 -0.90 13.37
C VAL A 58 12.23 -1.96 13.89
N LEU A 59 13.20 -1.51 14.68
CA LEU A 59 14.05 -2.38 15.48
C LEU A 59 13.36 -2.65 16.82
N VAL A 60 13.22 -3.93 17.19
CA VAL A 60 12.70 -4.36 18.47
C VAL A 60 13.88 -4.62 19.41
N TYR A 61 13.86 -4.01 20.59
CA TYR A 61 14.83 -4.33 21.64
C TYR A 61 14.46 -5.64 22.33
N ASP A 62 15.29 -6.66 22.15
CA ASP A 62 15.17 -7.92 22.87
C ASP A 62 15.88 -7.80 24.23
N ARG A 63 15.09 -7.72 25.29
CA ARG A 63 15.59 -7.63 26.67
C ARG A 63 16.36 -8.88 27.11
N ASN A 64 16.09 -10.05 26.53
CA ASN A 64 16.74 -11.29 26.90
C ASN A 64 18.12 -11.43 26.24
N LYS A 65 18.28 -10.90 25.01
CA LYS A 65 19.57 -10.87 24.31
C LYS A 65 20.36 -9.58 24.54
N GLY A 66 19.71 -8.51 25.00
CA GLY A 66 20.34 -7.19 25.16
C GLY A 66 20.64 -6.48 23.83
N GLU A 67 19.99 -6.91 22.75
CA GLU A 67 20.30 -6.52 21.37
C GLU A 67 19.04 -6.03 20.62
N LEU A 68 19.24 -5.18 19.62
CA LEU A 68 18.19 -4.78 18.67
C LEU A 68 18.05 -5.86 17.60
N GLN A 69 16.81 -6.32 17.35
CA GLN A 69 16.45 -7.31 16.34
C GLN A 69 15.39 -6.74 15.38
N ASP A 70 15.35 -7.25 14.16
CA ASP A 70 14.31 -6.89 13.19
C ASP A 70 12.93 -7.34 13.68
N PHE A 71 11.92 -6.47 13.53
CA PHE A 71 10.53 -6.77 13.87
C PHE A 71 9.95 -8.00 13.15
N SER A 72 10.51 -8.41 12.01
CA SER A 72 10.05 -9.54 11.21
C SER A 72 10.73 -10.88 11.53
N SER A 73 11.61 -10.93 12.54
CA SER A 73 12.32 -12.16 12.95
C SER A 73 11.51 -13.04 13.91
#